data_AF-F3AZ41-F1
#
_entry.id   AF-F3AZ41-F1
#
_cell.length_a   1.000
_cell.length_b   1.000
_cell.length_c   1.000
_cell.angle_alpha   90.00
_cell.angle_beta   90.00
_cell.angle_gamma   90.00
#
_symmetry.space_group_name_H-M   'P 1'
#
loop_
_entity.id
_entity.type
_entity.pdbx_description
1 polymer ?
#
loop_
_entity_poly.entity_id
_entity_poly.type
_entity_poly.pdbx_seq_one_letter_code
_entity_poly.pdbx_strand_id
1 'polypeptide(L)'
;MKQTIVDLRRVMQREGIDAWISPSSDAHQSEYPTEYDKCRRFLSGFTGSAGTLLVMKEEAFLWTDGRYFLQAENELKDSGITLMKMGEPGVPGLDELLEEKMKKDEVLGFNGSLLSFSEGKVIAGKVVKNGVKLAIGKELTDEVWTDRPKRPHTKVFILEEKYAGKSAAKKISEVRERMKGRDLLIVSSLSDIAWLTNLRAFDIKCNPLFLSYFILETDKATLFIQEEALSEEVRKYLAGNGIDIKPYDSFDENVADIKNKQIMFDEADVSYKTFISISKKENANKLYSVLSPVTHLKNIKNDIEILNMKKSHIRDGVYMAKYMYLIKNR
;
A
#
# COMPACT_ATOMS: atom_id res chain seq x y z
N MET A 1 21.48 -20.81 -6.66
CA MET A 1 20.02 -20.63 -6.53
C MET A 1 19.70 -20.45 -5.05
N LYS A 2 18.91 -19.43 -4.71
CA LYS A 2 18.61 -19.06 -3.33
C LYS A 2 17.60 -20.02 -2.69
N GLN A 3 17.85 -20.45 -1.45
CA GLN A 3 17.02 -21.45 -0.76
C GLN A 3 15.55 -21.02 -0.63
N THR A 4 15.29 -19.74 -0.34
CA THR A 4 13.92 -19.18 -0.25
C THR A 4 13.12 -19.31 -1.54
N ILE A 5 13.77 -19.23 -2.71
CA ILE A 5 13.11 -19.44 -4.01
C ILE A 5 12.77 -20.92 -4.20
N VAL A 6 13.66 -21.82 -3.79
CA VAL A 6 13.40 -23.28 -3.83
C VAL A 6 12.23 -23.64 -2.92
N ASP A 7 12.21 -23.10 -1.70
CA ASP A 7 11.15 -23.34 -0.73
C ASP A 7 9.80 -22.79 -1.23
N LEU A 8 9.80 -21.57 -1.79
CA LEU A 8 8.60 -20.97 -2.38
C LEU A 8 8.07 -21.82 -3.54
N ARG A 9 8.94 -22.33 -4.43
CA ARG A 9 8.53 -23.22 -5.53
C ARG A 9 7.87 -24.51 -5.04
N ARG A 10 8.29 -25.07 -3.91
CA ARG A 10 7.61 -26.23 -3.31
C ARG A 10 6.20 -25.87 -2.84
N VAL A 11 6.03 -24.71 -2.21
CA VAL A 11 4.71 -24.21 -1.81
C VAL A 11 3.84 -23.96 -3.04
N MET A 12 4.37 -23.29 -4.06
CA MET A 12 3.69 -23.06 -5.34
C MET A 12 3.22 -24.36 -5.98
N GLN A 13 4.09 -25.38 -6.07
CA GLN A 13 3.73 -26.69 -6.62
C GLN A 13 2.60 -27.36 -5.82
N ARG A 14 2.64 -27.27 -4.49
CA ARG A 14 1.61 -27.84 -3.61
C ARG A 14 0.26 -27.14 -3.77
N GLU A 15 0.26 -25.82 -3.95
CA GLU A 15 -0.96 -25.01 -4.14
C GLU A 15 -1.42 -24.95 -5.61
N GLY A 16 -0.69 -25.58 -6.55
CA GLY A 16 -1.02 -25.56 -7.98
C GLY A 16 -0.84 -24.18 -8.63
N ILE A 17 0.16 -23.41 -8.19
CA ILE A 17 0.51 -22.08 -8.69
C ILE A 17 1.74 -22.19 -9.60
N ASP A 18 1.65 -21.67 -10.82
CA ASP A 18 2.70 -21.79 -11.84
C ASP A 18 3.66 -20.60 -11.84
N ALA A 19 3.16 -19.43 -11.43
CA ALA A 19 3.93 -18.19 -11.29
C ALA A 19 3.46 -17.39 -10.08
N TRP A 20 4.39 -16.75 -9.37
CA TRP A 20 4.14 -15.96 -8.16
C TRP A 20 4.76 -14.56 -8.27
N ILE A 21 3.96 -13.51 -8.07
CA ILE A 21 4.44 -12.12 -8.01
C ILE A 21 4.57 -11.68 -6.56
N SER A 22 5.72 -11.10 -6.22
CA SER A 22 5.98 -10.45 -4.94
C SER A 22 6.48 -9.01 -5.20
N PRO A 23 5.62 -7.99 -5.03
CA PRO A 23 5.99 -6.59 -5.22
C PRO A 23 6.71 -6.02 -3.98
N SER A 24 7.10 -4.75 -4.05
CA SER A 24 7.66 -4.01 -2.90
C SER A 24 6.62 -3.34 -2.01
N SER A 25 5.39 -3.18 -2.51
CA SER A 25 4.32 -2.45 -1.86
C SER A 25 3.76 -3.20 -0.64
N ASP A 26 3.10 -2.45 0.23
CA ASP A 26 2.25 -2.96 1.30
C ASP A 26 0.76 -2.85 0.91
N ALA A 27 -0.15 -3.13 1.84
CA ALA A 27 -1.58 -3.08 1.57
C ALA A 27 -2.19 -1.66 1.43
N HIS A 28 -1.34 -0.63 1.49
CA HIS A 28 -1.70 0.78 1.49
C HIS A 28 -0.90 1.60 0.46
N GLN A 29 -0.13 0.92 -0.39
CA GLN A 29 0.77 1.52 -1.38
C GLN A 29 1.75 2.53 -0.76
N SER A 30 2.26 2.23 0.44
CA SER A 30 3.30 3.04 1.09
C SER A 30 4.61 2.99 0.30
N GLU A 31 5.31 4.13 0.23
CA GLU A 31 6.65 4.20 -0.37
C GLU A 31 7.67 3.34 0.37
N TYR A 32 7.57 3.29 1.71
CA TYR A 32 8.42 2.49 2.58
C TYR A 32 7.56 1.42 3.27
N PRO A 33 7.50 0.19 2.75
CA PRO A 33 6.73 -0.89 3.37
C PRO A 33 7.27 -1.20 4.78
N THR A 34 6.39 -1.70 5.65
CA THR A 34 6.79 -2.18 6.98
C THR A 34 7.72 -3.39 6.86
N GLU A 35 8.45 -3.74 7.93
CA GLU A 35 9.27 -4.97 7.90
C GLU A 35 8.41 -6.23 7.67
N TYR A 36 7.14 -6.22 8.10
CA TYR A 36 6.19 -7.29 7.82
C TYR A 36 5.95 -7.42 6.31
N ASP A 37 5.77 -6.32 5.57
CA ASP A 37 5.39 -6.34 4.15
C ASP A 37 6.55 -6.58 3.17
N LYS A 38 7.79 -6.71 3.67
CA LYS A 38 9.00 -6.88 2.84
C LYS A 38 9.18 -8.29 2.26
N CYS A 39 8.10 -8.91 1.77
CA CYS A 39 8.10 -10.25 1.17
C CYS A 39 9.14 -10.38 0.05
N ARG A 40 9.18 -9.41 -0.87
CA ARG A 40 10.15 -9.41 -1.98
C ARG A 40 11.59 -9.40 -1.50
N ARG A 41 11.90 -8.62 -0.46
CA ARG A 41 13.24 -8.57 0.15
C ARG A 41 13.58 -9.89 0.82
N PHE A 42 12.66 -10.50 1.57
CA PHE A 42 12.87 -11.81 2.17
C PHE A 42 13.15 -12.88 1.10
N LEU A 43 12.29 -12.95 0.07
CA LEU A 43 12.38 -13.95 -0.98
C LEU A 43 13.63 -13.79 -1.85
N SER A 44 13.95 -12.57 -2.30
CA SER A 44 15.07 -12.32 -3.21
C SER A 44 16.40 -12.01 -2.52
N GLY A 45 16.37 -11.39 -1.33
CA GLY A 45 17.52 -10.78 -0.67
C GLY A 45 17.86 -9.38 -1.17
N PHE A 46 17.21 -8.89 -2.23
CA PHE A 46 17.45 -7.54 -2.72
C PHE A 46 16.82 -6.50 -1.78
N THR A 47 17.60 -5.50 -1.39
CA THR A 47 17.27 -4.57 -0.31
C THR A 47 16.89 -3.16 -0.76
N GLY A 48 16.97 -2.87 -2.06
CA GLY A 48 16.55 -1.58 -2.61
C GLY A 48 15.06 -1.33 -2.46
N SER A 49 14.64 -0.05 -2.42
CA SER A 49 13.26 0.30 -2.06
C SER A 49 12.22 -0.07 -3.12
N ALA A 50 12.63 -0.25 -4.39
CA ALA A 50 11.70 -0.48 -5.50
C ALA A 50 12.00 -1.77 -6.26
N GLY A 51 10.95 -2.44 -6.70
CA GLY A 51 11.03 -3.56 -7.63
C GLY A 51 10.05 -4.69 -7.36
N THR A 52 9.98 -5.62 -8.31
CA THR A 52 8.99 -6.69 -8.30
C THR A 52 9.67 -7.99 -8.64
N LEU A 53 9.49 -9.00 -7.80
CA LEU A 53 9.98 -10.35 -8.01
C LEU A 53 8.87 -11.19 -8.66
N LEU A 54 9.20 -11.86 -9.75
CA LEU A 54 8.41 -12.93 -10.34
C LEU A 54 9.16 -14.26 -10.13
N VAL A 55 8.49 -15.24 -9.54
CA VAL A 55 9.01 -16.60 -9.43
C VAL A 55 8.13 -17.51 -10.27
N MET A 56 8.74 -18.23 -11.21
CA MET A 56 8.10 -19.27 -12.00
C MET A 56 8.67 -20.64 -11.60
N LYS A 57 8.15 -21.73 -12.20
CA LYS A 57 8.62 -23.10 -11.96
C LYS A 57 10.14 -23.25 -12.05
N GLU A 58 10.72 -22.75 -13.14
CA GLU A 58 12.16 -22.93 -13.44
C GLU A 58 12.96 -21.62 -13.35
N GLU A 59 12.32 -20.49 -13.63
CA GLU A 59 12.96 -19.18 -13.73
C GLU A 59 12.50 -18.23 -12.61
N ALA A 60 13.28 -17.19 -12.33
CA ALA A 60 12.88 -16.10 -11.45
C ALA A 60 13.47 -14.79 -11.99
N PHE A 61 12.72 -13.71 -11.88
CA PHE A 61 13.05 -12.41 -12.45
C PHE A 61 12.79 -11.32 -11.41
N LEU A 62 13.66 -10.30 -11.35
CA LEU A 62 13.44 -9.13 -10.50
C LEU A 62 13.59 -7.86 -11.32
N TRP A 63 12.50 -7.10 -11.44
CA TRP A 63 12.50 -5.77 -12.03
C TRP A 63 12.85 -4.73 -10.98
N THR A 64 13.71 -3.78 -11.33
CA THR A 64 13.97 -2.57 -10.54
C THR A 64 14.38 -1.44 -11.47
N ASP A 65 14.39 -0.21 -10.98
CA ASP A 65 14.74 0.98 -11.74
C ASP A 65 16.24 1.33 -11.63
N GLY A 66 16.68 2.30 -12.44
CA GLY A 66 18.09 2.68 -12.59
C GLY A 66 18.82 3.09 -11.31
N ARG A 67 18.10 3.49 -10.25
CA ARG A 67 18.72 3.77 -8.93
C ARG A 67 19.40 2.54 -8.34
N TYR A 68 18.96 1.34 -8.74
CA TYR A 68 19.29 0.10 -8.05
C TYR A 68 20.00 -0.94 -8.91
N PHE A 69 20.36 -0.67 -10.17
CA PHE A 69 20.98 -1.67 -11.04
C PHE A 69 22.25 -2.29 -10.44
N LEU A 70 23.21 -1.46 -10.01
CA LEU A 70 24.46 -1.93 -9.42
C LEU A 70 24.23 -2.66 -8.08
N GLN A 71 23.26 -2.19 -7.29
CA GLN A 71 22.90 -2.86 -6.04
C GLN A 71 22.31 -4.24 -6.32
N ALA A 72 21.38 -4.34 -7.27
CA ALA A 72 20.71 -5.58 -7.61
C ALA A 72 21.67 -6.60 -8.24
N GLU A 73 22.60 -6.17 -9.10
CA GLU A 73 23.65 -7.05 -9.65
C GLU A 73 24.48 -7.71 -8.55
N ASN A 74 24.85 -6.93 -7.52
CA ASN A 74 25.64 -7.44 -6.40
C ASN A 74 24.83 -8.33 -5.46
N GLU A 75 23.62 -7.91 -5.08
CA GLU A 75 22.79 -8.64 -4.10
C GLU A 75 22.12 -9.90 -4.67
N LEU A 76 21.88 -9.94 -5.98
CA LEU A 76 21.27 -11.09 -6.67
C LEU A 76 22.29 -12.07 -7.24
N LYS A 77 23.59 -11.80 -7.08
CA LYS A 77 24.65 -12.70 -7.55
C LYS A 77 24.44 -14.12 -6.99
N ASP A 78 24.50 -15.12 -7.87
CA ASP A 78 24.32 -16.56 -7.57
C ASP A 78 22.94 -16.95 -6.98
N SER A 79 22.00 -16.01 -6.91
CA SER A 79 20.64 -16.23 -6.40
C SER A 79 19.78 -17.07 -7.35
N GLY A 80 20.14 -17.15 -8.64
CA GLY A 80 19.29 -17.73 -9.69
C GLY A 80 18.12 -16.84 -10.10
N ILE A 81 18.12 -15.57 -9.68
CA ILE A 81 17.15 -14.54 -10.07
C ILE A 81 17.80 -13.67 -11.15
N THR A 82 17.14 -13.56 -12.30
CA THR A 82 17.57 -12.70 -13.40
C THR A 82 17.15 -11.26 -13.12
N LEU A 83 18.11 -10.34 -13.14
CA LEU A 83 17.85 -8.91 -13.02
C LEU A 83 17.24 -8.37 -14.32
N MET A 84 16.09 -7.73 -14.21
CA MET A 84 15.39 -7.05 -15.30
C MET A 84 15.52 -5.53 -15.10
N LYS A 85 16.40 -4.89 -15.87
CA LYS A 85 16.69 -3.45 -15.76
C LYS A 85 15.59 -2.61 -16.43
N MET A 86 14.67 -2.06 -15.64
CA MET A 86 13.51 -1.34 -16.18
C MET A 86 13.93 -0.14 -17.03
N GLY A 87 13.30 0.01 -18.20
CA GLY A 87 13.53 1.14 -19.11
C GLY A 87 14.72 0.96 -20.06
N GLU A 88 15.53 -0.09 -19.90
CA GLU A 88 16.59 -0.43 -20.85
C GLU A 88 15.99 -1.04 -22.14
N PRO A 89 16.54 -0.72 -23.33
CA PRO A 89 16.07 -1.29 -24.59
C PRO A 89 16.10 -2.82 -24.59
N GLY A 90 14.98 -3.44 -24.96
CA GLY A 90 14.85 -4.90 -25.07
C GLY A 90 14.56 -5.62 -23.75
N VAL A 91 14.42 -4.91 -22.62
CA VAL A 91 13.94 -5.50 -21.37
C VAL A 91 12.42 -5.41 -21.30
N PRO A 92 11.68 -6.53 -21.37
CA PRO A 92 10.21 -6.51 -21.32
C PRO A 92 9.71 -6.09 -19.93
N GLY A 93 8.53 -5.49 -19.91
CA GLY A 93 7.75 -5.28 -18.67
C GLY A 93 7.35 -6.62 -18.02
N LEU A 94 6.97 -6.55 -16.74
CA LEU A 94 6.45 -7.73 -16.02
C LEU A 94 5.22 -8.32 -16.73
N ASP A 95 4.29 -7.47 -17.12
CA ASP A 95 3.04 -7.84 -17.77
C ASP A 95 3.26 -8.39 -19.18
N GLU A 96 4.23 -7.85 -19.93
CA GLU A 96 4.65 -8.35 -21.24
C GLU A 96 5.30 -9.74 -21.12
N LEU A 97 6.22 -9.93 -20.16
CA LEU A 97 6.86 -11.23 -19.94
C LEU A 97 5.84 -12.30 -19.53
N LEU A 98 4.87 -11.93 -18.69
CA LEU A 98 3.78 -12.82 -18.29
C LEU A 98 2.87 -13.17 -19.47
N GLU A 99 2.53 -12.21 -20.33
CA GLU A 99 1.74 -12.44 -21.55
C GLU A 99 2.45 -13.40 -22.52
N GLU A 100 3.78 -13.30 -22.64
CA GLU A 100 4.60 -14.18 -23.47
C GLU A 100 4.74 -15.60 -22.90
N LYS A 101 5.07 -15.72 -21.60
CA LYS A 101 5.49 -17.00 -21.01
C LYS A 101 4.33 -17.83 -20.48
N MET A 102 3.27 -17.22 -19.98
CA MET A 102 2.17 -17.95 -19.35
C MET A 102 1.21 -18.54 -20.38
N LYS A 103 0.78 -19.77 -20.13
CA LYS A 103 -0.08 -20.55 -21.02
C LYS A 103 -1.49 -20.70 -20.46
N LYS A 104 -2.41 -21.05 -21.35
CA LYS A 104 -3.78 -21.39 -20.98
C LYS A 104 -3.81 -22.43 -19.85
N ASP A 105 -4.72 -22.22 -18.90
CA ASP A 105 -4.97 -23.04 -17.71
C ASP A 105 -3.88 -23.01 -16.63
N GLU A 106 -2.75 -22.34 -16.86
CA GLU A 106 -1.77 -22.03 -15.80
C GLU A 106 -2.34 -20.99 -14.81
N VAL A 107 -1.73 -20.92 -13.62
CA VAL A 107 -2.17 -20.14 -12.48
C VAL A 107 -1.12 -19.10 -12.10
N LEU A 108 -1.49 -17.82 -12.23
CA LEU A 108 -0.72 -16.70 -11.71
C LEU A 108 -1.20 -16.35 -10.29
N GLY A 109 -0.33 -16.48 -9.31
CA GLY A 109 -0.59 -16.11 -7.94
C GLY A 109 0.07 -14.79 -7.54
N PHE A 110 -0.61 -14.04 -6.69
CA PHE A 110 -0.04 -12.90 -5.96
C PHE A 110 -0.95 -12.56 -4.77
N ASN A 111 -0.40 -11.88 -3.77
CA ASN A 111 -1.23 -11.33 -2.70
C ASN A 111 -1.96 -10.09 -3.23
N GLY A 112 -3.28 -10.19 -3.42
CA GLY A 112 -4.09 -9.11 -3.98
C GLY A 112 -4.13 -7.84 -3.11
N SER A 113 -3.74 -7.94 -1.84
CA SER A 113 -3.59 -6.75 -0.99
C SER A 113 -2.36 -5.92 -1.36
N LEU A 114 -1.29 -6.52 -1.91
CA LEU A 114 -0.02 -5.84 -2.15
C LEU A 114 0.11 -5.19 -3.53
N LEU A 115 -0.90 -5.32 -4.38
CA LEU A 115 -0.95 -4.60 -5.67
C LEU A 115 -2.09 -3.60 -5.61
N SER A 116 -1.88 -2.41 -6.15
CA SER A 116 -2.99 -1.49 -6.36
C SER A 116 -3.97 -2.10 -7.36
N PHE A 117 -5.21 -1.58 -7.38
CA PHE A 117 -6.16 -1.96 -8.41
C PHE A 117 -5.64 -1.62 -9.80
N SER A 118 -5.01 -0.46 -10.00
CA SER A 118 -4.45 -0.07 -11.30
C SER A 118 -3.41 -1.07 -11.81
N GLU A 119 -2.47 -1.50 -10.96
CA GLU A 119 -1.45 -2.48 -11.30
C GLU A 119 -2.04 -3.88 -11.52
N GLY A 120 -2.85 -4.35 -10.56
CA GLY A 120 -3.46 -5.67 -10.61
C GLY A 120 -4.38 -5.83 -11.83
N LYS A 121 -5.10 -4.77 -12.23
CA LYS A 121 -5.95 -4.77 -13.43
C LYS A 121 -5.14 -4.93 -14.72
N VAL A 122 -4.00 -4.27 -14.83
CA VAL A 122 -3.12 -4.39 -16.01
C VAL A 122 -2.58 -5.82 -16.12
N ILE A 123 -2.00 -6.33 -15.03
CA ILE A 123 -1.42 -7.68 -14.98
C ILE A 123 -2.49 -8.74 -15.26
N ALA A 124 -3.61 -8.70 -14.53
CA ALA A 124 -4.72 -9.61 -14.72
C ALA A 124 -5.28 -9.55 -16.14
N GLY A 125 -5.46 -8.34 -16.68
CA GLY A 125 -6.04 -8.12 -18.01
C GLY A 125 -5.20 -8.69 -19.16
N LYS A 126 -3.89 -8.81 -18.98
CA LYS A 126 -2.95 -9.40 -19.95
C LYS A 126 -3.04 -10.92 -19.96
N VAL A 127 -2.95 -11.55 -18.79
CA VAL A 127 -2.87 -13.01 -18.71
C VAL A 127 -4.23 -13.71 -18.80
N VAL A 128 -5.30 -13.12 -18.27
CA VAL A 128 -6.64 -13.74 -18.28
C VAL A 128 -7.18 -13.90 -19.72
N LYS A 129 -6.82 -13.00 -20.63
CA LYS A 129 -7.17 -13.11 -22.06
C LYS A 129 -6.56 -14.35 -22.72
N ASN A 130 -5.43 -14.82 -22.21
CA ASN A 130 -4.75 -16.04 -22.68
C ASN A 130 -5.27 -17.31 -21.96
N GLY A 131 -6.30 -17.19 -21.11
CA GLY A 131 -6.88 -18.30 -20.35
C GLY A 131 -6.10 -18.70 -19.11
N VAL A 132 -5.21 -17.83 -18.61
CA VAL A 132 -4.52 -17.98 -17.31
C VAL A 132 -5.52 -17.71 -16.18
N LYS A 133 -5.45 -18.50 -15.11
CA LYS A 133 -6.23 -18.36 -13.88
C LYS A 133 -5.47 -17.52 -12.87
N LEU A 134 -6.20 -16.84 -11.98
CA LEU A 134 -5.60 -16.00 -10.94
C LEU A 134 -5.83 -16.60 -9.55
N ALA A 135 -4.78 -16.61 -8.72
CA ALA A 135 -4.83 -17.01 -7.31
C ALA A 135 -4.46 -15.81 -6.42
N ILE A 136 -5.46 -15.04 -5.99
CA ILE A 136 -5.28 -13.70 -5.39
C ILE A 136 -5.49 -13.61 -3.86
N GLY A 137 -5.72 -14.74 -3.18
CA GLY A 137 -6.28 -14.77 -1.82
C GLY A 137 -5.33 -15.14 -0.68
N LYS A 138 -4.15 -15.70 -0.97
CA LYS A 138 -3.18 -16.15 0.05
C LYS A 138 -1.86 -15.44 -0.17
N GLU A 139 -1.08 -15.21 0.88
CA GLU A 139 0.32 -14.81 0.78
C GLU A 139 1.20 -16.06 0.93
N LEU A 140 1.81 -16.55 -0.16
CA LEU A 140 2.65 -17.75 -0.06
C LEU A 140 3.94 -17.52 0.73
N THR A 141 4.37 -16.27 0.86
CA THR A 141 5.57 -15.93 1.64
C THR A 141 5.41 -16.32 3.12
N ASP A 142 4.17 -16.35 3.65
CA ASP A 142 3.91 -16.75 5.04
C ASP A 142 4.33 -18.19 5.35
N GLU A 143 4.35 -19.07 4.35
CA GLU A 143 4.70 -20.48 4.53
C GLU A 143 6.21 -20.73 4.56
N VAL A 144 6.99 -19.77 4.05
CA VAL A 144 8.45 -19.86 3.99
C VAL A 144 9.13 -18.91 4.97
N TRP A 145 8.44 -17.84 5.40
CA TRP A 145 8.97 -16.84 6.32
C TRP A 145 8.57 -17.12 7.77
N THR A 146 9.23 -18.11 8.36
CA THR A 146 8.90 -18.60 9.72
C THR A 146 9.12 -17.58 10.84
N ASP A 147 10.03 -16.62 10.66
CA ASP A 147 10.37 -15.55 11.62
C ASP A 147 9.87 -14.16 11.16
N ARG A 148 8.74 -14.11 10.44
CA ARG A 148 8.17 -12.86 9.91
C ARG A 148 7.92 -11.84 11.05
N PRO A 149 8.44 -10.61 10.95
CA PRO A 149 8.20 -9.56 11.94
C PRO A 149 6.71 -9.25 12.08
N LYS A 150 6.25 -8.91 13.27
CA LYS A 150 4.85 -8.45 13.46
C LYS A 150 4.63 -7.08 12.82
N ARG A 151 3.38 -6.79 12.44
CA ARG A 151 2.98 -5.44 12.02
C ARG A 151 3.25 -4.43 13.16
N PRO A 152 3.78 -3.25 12.84
CA PRO A 152 3.95 -2.18 13.82
C PRO A 152 2.59 -1.63 14.28
N HIS A 153 2.51 -1.19 15.53
CA HIS A 153 1.34 -0.56 16.15
C HIS A 153 1.78 0.51 17.16
N THR A 154 2.59 1.46 16.69
CA THR A 154 3.06 2.58 17.51
C THR A 154 1.87 3.41 18.02
N LYS A 155 2.06 4.07 19.18
CA LYS A 155 0.98 4.84 19.80
C LYS A 155 0.57 6.01 18.90
N VAL A 156 -0.72 6.06 18.59
CA VAL A 156 -1.34 7.15 17.83
C VAL A 156 -1.45 8.38 18.72
N PHE A 157 -1.20 9.56 18.15
CA PHE A 157 -1.38 10.84 18.81
C PHE A 157 -2.14 11.83 17.92
N ILE A 158 -2.76 12.82 18.57
CA ILE A 158 -3.56 13.84 17.90
C ILE A 158 -2.66 14.99 17.44
N LEU A 159 -2.75 15.34 16.16
CA LEU A 159 -2.18 16.57 15.62
C LEU A 159 -3.15 17.73 15.90
N GLU A 160 -2.78 18.59 16.84
CA GLU A 160 -3.60 19.74 17.23
C GLU A 160 -3.93 20.66 16.04
N GLU A 161 -5.09 21.32 16.10
CA GLU A 161 -5.56 22.23 15.05
C GLU A 161 -4.64 23.44 14.82
N LYS A 162 -3.86 23.86 15.82
CA LYS A 162 -2.85 24.91 15.64
C LYS A 162 -1.75 24.53 14.63
N TYR A 163 -1.60 23.23 14.34
CA TYR A 163 -0.72 22.71 13.29
C TYR A 163 -1.47 22.40 12.00
N ALA A 164 -2.66 21.79 12.11
CA ALA A 164 -3.45 21.32 10.95
C ALA A 164 -4.32 22.39 10.28
N GLY A 165 -4.66 23.47 10.98
CA GLY A 165 -5.52 24.57 10.50
C GLY A 165 -7.01 24.25 10.38
N LYS A 166 -7.42 22.97 10.47
CA LYS A 166 -8.82 22.52 10.43
C LYS A 166 -9.02 21.30 11.32
N SER A 167 -10.19 21.23 11.97
CA SER A 167 -10.65 20.04 12.70
C SER A 167 -10.91 18.85 11.77
N ALA A 168 -10.89 17.63 12.31
CA ALA A 168 -11.21 16.42 11.56
C ALA A 168 -12.68 16.43 11.08
N ALA A 169 -13.62 16.81 11.96
CA ALA A 169 -15.03 16.97 11.62
C ALA A 169 -15.25 17.89 10.40
N LYS A 170 -14.54 19.04 10.34
CA LYS A 170 -14.65 19.96 9.19
C LYS A 170 -14.11 19.33 7.91
N LYS A 171 -12.97 18.63 7.98
CA LYS A 171 -12.40 17.92 6.82
C LYS A 171 -13.34 16.83 6.31
N ILE A 172 -13.92 16.04 7.20
CA ILE A 172 -14.91 15.00 6.87
C ILE A 172 -16.12 15.61 6.15
N SER A 173 -16.64 16.74 6.63
CA SER A 173 -17.73 17.47 5.97
C SER A 173 -17.36 17.90 4.54
N GLU A 174 -16.19 18.54 4.36
CA GLU A 174 -15.71 18.99 3.04
C GLU A 174 -15.47 17.83 2.05
N VAL A 175 -15.14 16.64 2.57
CA VAL A 175 -15.01 15.40 1.77
C VAL A 175 -16.39 14.87 1.38
N ARG A 176 -17.36 14.84 2.30
CA ARG A 176 -18.75 14.43 2.00
C ARG A 176 -19.39 15.28 0.92
N GLU A 177 -19.17 16.59 0.94
CA GLU A 177 -19.61 17.50 -0.13
C GLU A 177 -19.03 17.09 -1.50
N ARG A 178 -17.77 16.64 -1.54
CA ARG A 178 -17.10 16.16 -2.76
C ARG A 178 -17.48 14.75 -3.18
N MET A 179 -18.18 14.00 -2.33
CA MET A 179 -18.77 12.72 -2.72
C MET A 179 -19.93 12.91 -3.71
N LYS A 180 -20.47 14.12 -3.87
CA LYS A 180 -21.51 14.48 -4.85
C LYS A 180 -22.72 13.53 -4.80
N GLY A 181 -23.15 13.16 -3.59
CA GLY A 181 -24.30 12.27 -3.37
C GLY A 181 -24.04 10.79 -3.62
N ARG A 182 -22.78 10.37 -3.82
CA ARG A 182 -22.40 8.95 -3.79
C ARG A 182 -22.41 8.44 -2.36
N ASP A 183 -22.70 7.15 -2.18
CA ASP A 183 -23.02 6.60 -0.87
C ASP A 183 -21.81 6.46 0.05
N LEU A 184 -20.66 6.06 -0.50
CA LEU A 184 -19.45 5.83 0.30
C LEU A 184 -18.14 6.07 -0.43
N LEU A 185 -17.11 6.43 0.32
CA LEU A 185 -15.71 6.56 -0.10
C LEU A 185 -14.84 5.60 0.71
N ILE A 186 -14.08 4.75 0.02
CA ILE A 186 -13.04 3.90 0.62
C ILE A 186 -11.70 4.63 0.49
N VAL A 187 -10.98 4.77 1.61
CA VAL A 187 -9.65 5.38 1.67
C VAL A 187 -8.67 4.37 2.25
N SER A 188 -7.65 4.03 1.47
CA SER A 188 -6.58 3.10 1.85
C SER A 188 -5.22 3.78 2.06
N SER A 189 -5.02 4.97 1.49
CA SER A 189 -3.78 5.74 1.68
C SER A 189 -3.65 6.21 3.13
N LEU A 190 -2.60 5.74 3.81
CA LEU A 190 -2.35 6.11 5.20
C LEU A 190 -2.17 7.62 5.39
N SER A 191 -1.61 8.30 4.37
CA SER A 191 -1.42 9.76 4.40
C SER A 191 -2.75 10.52 4.33
N ASP A 192 -3.71 10.01 3.57
CA ASP A 192 -5.07 10.56 3.48
C ASP A 192 -5.80 10.36 4.79
N ILE A 193 -5.75 9.15 5.36
CA ILE A 193 -6.39 8.84 6.64
C ILE A 193 -5.82 9.70 7.77
N ALA A 194 -4.48 9.80 7.86
CA ALA A 194 -3.82 10.64 8.85
C ALA A 194 -4.25 12.12 8.72
N TRP A 195 -4.31 12.65 7.49
CA TRP A 195 -4.74 14.05 7.29
C TRP A 195 -6.22 14.27 7.60
N LEU A 196 -7.09 13.34 7.19
CA LEU A 196 -8.54 13.42 7.39
C LEU A 196 -8.90 13.40 8.88
N THR A 197 -8.22 12.54 9.65
CA THR A 197 -8.48 12.32 11.07
C THR A 197 -7.68 13.22 12.00
N ASN A 198 -6.70 13.99 11.48
CA ASN A 198 -5.68 14.68 12.30
C ASN A 198 -4.94 13.75 13.28
N LEU A 199 -4.79 12.46 12.96
CA LEU A 199 -4.01 11.53 13.75
C LEU A 199 -2.65 11.28 13.10
N ARG A 200 -1.65 10.93 13.91
CA ARG A 200 -0.29 10.59 13.47
C ARG A 200 0.25 9.44 14.33
N ALA A 201 1.17 8.66 13.78
CA ALA A 201 1.95 7.67 14.53
C ALA A 201 3.30 7.45 13.81
N PHE A 202 4.00 6.36 14.08
CA PHE A 202 5.32 6.07 13.50
C PHE A 202 5.44 4.62 13.02
N ASP A 203 4.34 4.06 12.49
CA ASP A 203 4.33 2.69 11.95
C ASP A 203 5.14 2.58 10.65
N ILE A 204 5.17 3.67 9.87
CA ILE A 204 5.92 3.76 8.62
C ILE A 204 7.20 4.54 8.85
N LYS A 205 8.34 3.98 8.42
CA LYS A 205 9.63 4.65 8.57
C LYS A 205 9.64 5.97 7.80
N CYS A 206 10.15 7.03 8.42
CA CYS A 206 10.22 8.40 7.89
C CYS A 206 8.86 9.07 7.57
N ASN A 207 7.73 8.39 7.79
CA ASN A 207 6.40 8.90 7.49
C ASN A 207 5.52 8.77 8.73
N PRO A 208 5.02 9.88 9.32
CA PRO A 208 4.31 9.82 10.60
C PRO A 208 2.88 9.27 10.46
N LEU A 209 2.76 8.01 10.07
CA LEU A 209 1.54 7.32 9.66
C LEU A 209 1.29 6.09 10.54
N PHE A 210 0.04 5.61 10.54
CA PHE A 210 -0.41 4.42 11.26
C PHE A 210 -1.17 3.50 10.32
N LEU A 211 -1.00 2.18 10.48
CA LEU A 211 -1.71 1.20 9.67
C LEU A 211 -3.22 1.30 9.90
N SER A 212 -3.95 1.65 8.85
CA SER A 212 -5.40 1.88 8.94
C SER A 212 -6.10 1.85 7.59
N TYR A 213 -7.41 1.59 7.63
CA TYR A 213 -8.33 1.87 6.53
C TYR A 213 -9.43 2.82 7.00
N PHE A 214 -10.08 3.52 6.08
CA PHE A 214 -11.21 4.38 6.41
C PHE A 214 -12.35 4.21 5.40
N ILE A 215 -13.56 4.07 5.91
CA ILE A 215 -14.79 4.10 5.12
C ILE A 215 -15.60 5.31 5.55
N LEU A 216 -15.86 6.21 4.61
CA LEU A 216 -16.69 7.38 4.82
C LEU A 216 -18.02 7.22 4.08
N GLU A 217 -19.11 7.16 4.82
CA GLU A 217 -20.48 7.18 4.31
C GLU A 217 -21.06 8.60 4.45
N THR A 218 -22.25 8.80 3.88
CA THR A 218 -22.95 10.09 3.92
C THR A 218 -23.25 10.58 5.34
N ASP A 219 -23.52 9.66 6.27
CA ASP A 219 -23.85 9.93 7.67
C ASP A 219 -22.83 9.32 8.65
N LYS A 220 -22.16 8.24 8.29
CA LYS A 220 -21.21 7.50 9.13
C LYS A 220 -19.76 7.65 8.70
N ALA A 221 -18.81 7.53 9.62
CA ALA A 221 -17.38 7.46 9.36
C ALA A 221 -16.77 6.34 10.20
N THR A 222 -16.02 5.43 9.59
CA THR A 222 -15.43 4.27 10.27
C THR A 222 -13.93 4.19 10.01
N LEU A 223 -13.13 4.20 11.07
CA LEU A 223 -11.69 3.96 11.06
C LEU A 223 -11.40 2.51 11.46
N PHE A 224 -10.69 1.78 10.61
CA PHE A 224 -10.19 0.44 10.88
C PHE A 224 -8.74 0.55 11.33
N ILE A 225 -8.42 0.16 12.57
CA ILE A 225 -7.10 0.35 13.17
C ILE A 225 -6.81 -0.73 14.23
N GLN A 226 -5.53 -0.98 14.50
CA GLN A 226 -5.09 -1.86 15.60
C GLN A 226 -5.45 -1.23 16.95
N GLU A 227 -6.17 -1.96 17.81
CA GLU A 227 -6.68 -1.43 19.07
C GLU A 227 -5.55 -1.04 20.04
N GLU A 228 -4.43 -1.75 19.96
CA GLU A 228 -3.23 -1.55 20.75
C GLU A 228 -2.55 -0.20 20.45
N ALA A 229 -2.79 0.37 19.27
CA ALA A 229 -2.27 1.67 18.88
C ALA A 229 -3.01 2.84 19.56
N LEU A 230 -4.21 2.60 20.08
CA LEU A 230 -5.11 3.64 20.59
C LEU A 230 -4.96 3.87 22.10
N SER A 231 -4.94 5.15 22.50
CA SER A 231 -5.13 5.58 23.89
C SER A 231 -6.58 5.96 24.16
N GLU A 232 -6.97 6.06 25.43
CA GLU A 232 -8.30 6.55 25.82
C GLU A 232 -8.58 7.98 25.34
N GLU A 233 -7.55 8.83 25.31
CA GLU A 233 -7.63 10.18 24.76
C GLU A 233 -7.99 10.16 23.26
N VAL A 234 -7.31 9.32 22.47
CA VAL A 234 -7.57 9.19 21.04
C VAL A 234 -8.96 8.61 20.79
N ARG A 235 -9.41 7.64 21.60
CA ARG A 235 -10.77 7.07 21.50
C ARG A 235 -11.83 8.14 21.72
N LYS A 236 -11.69 8.96 22.76
CA LYS A 236 -12.57 10.10 23.03
C LYS A 236 -12.55 11.14 21.91
N TYR A 237 -11.36 11.44 21.37
CA TYR A 237 -11.20 12.35 20.24
C TYR A 237 -11.95 11.86 18.99
N LEU A 238 -11.79 10.58 18.64
CA LEU A 238 -12.48 9.96 17.50
C LEU A 238 -13.99 9.98 17.68
N ALA A 239 -14.49 9.58 18.86
CA ALA A 239 -15.91 9.65 19.19
C ALA A 239 -16.47 11.08 19.11
N GLY A 240 -15.72 12.07 19.62
CA GLY A 240 -16.09 13.48 19.54
C GLY A 240 -16.12 14.05 18.11
N ASN A 241 -15.44 13.41 17.17
CA ASN A 241 -15.49 13.74 15.74
C ASN A 241 -16.47 12.84 14.95
N GLY A 242 -17.24 11.98 15.62
CA GLY A 242 -18.19 11.07 14.98
C GLY A 242 -17.53 9.98 14.14
N ILE A 243 -16.35 9.52 14.55
CA ILE A 243 -15.60 8.46 13.87
C ILE A 243 -15.68 7.18 14.71
N ASP A 244 -16.34 6.18 14.16
CA ASP A 244 -16.40 4.83 14.74
C ASP A 244 -15.08 4.09 14.55
N ILE A 245 -14.79 3.16 15.45
CA ILE A 245 -13.56 2.37 15.45
C ILE A 245 -13.91 0.91 15.20
N LYS A 246 -13.18 0.26 14.29
CA LYS A 246 -13.20 -1.19 14.08
C LYS A 246 -11.78 -1.78 14.07
N PRO A 247 -11.61 -3.07 14.37
CA PRO A 247 -10.32 -3.74 14.25
C PRO A 247 -9.77 -3.66 12.82
N TYR A 248 -8.47 -3.42 12.67
CA TYR A 248 -7.78 -3.32 11.36
C TYR A 248 -8.11 -4.50 10.43
N ASP A 249 -8.00 -5.73 10.92
CA ASP A 249 -8.21 -6.95 10.13
C ASP A 249 -9.69 -7.22 9.78
N SER A 250 -10.64 -6.47 10.37
CA SER A 250 -12.05 -6.57 10.00
C SER A 250 -12.42 -5.81 8.73
N PHE A 251 -11.49 -5.04 8.14
CA PHE A 251 -11.75 -4.22 6.95
C PHE A 251 -12.25 -5.07 5.77
N ASP A 252 -11.58 -6.17 5.44
CA ASP A 252 -11.92 -6.99 4.27
C ASP A 252 -13.33 -7.59 4.35
N GLU A 253 -13.74 -8.04 5.54
CA GLU A 253 -15.08 -8.56 5.80
C GLU A 253 -16.13 -7.46 5.65
N ASN A 254 -15.87 -6.27 6.20
CA ASN A 254 -16.77 -5.13 6.09
C ASN A 254 -16.94 -4.66 4.65
N VAL A 255 -15.86 -4.69 3.86
CA VAL A 255 -15.90 -4.35 2.44
C VAL A 255 -16.70 -5.40 1.66
N ALA A 256 -16.57 -6.68 1.99
CA ALA A 256 -17.29 -7.76 1.32
C ALA A 256 -18.82 -7.68 1.52
N ASP A 257 -19.26 -7.11 2.65
CA ASP A 257 -20.67 -6.92 2.98
C ASP A 257 -21.34 -5.72 2.28
N ILE A 258 -20.57 -4.88 1.59
CA ILE A 258 -21.10 -3.71 0.89
C ILE A 258 -21.90 -4.13 -0.34
N LYS A 259 -23.19 -3.82 -0.37
CA LYS A 259 -24.12 -4.15 -1.47
C LYS A 259 -25.02 -2.98 -1.83
N ASN A 260 -25.35 -2.87 -3.12
CA ASN A 260 -26.25 -1.87 -3.69
C ASN A 260 -25.81 -0.42 -3.41
N LYS A 261 -24.49 -0.15 -3.41
CA LYS A 261 -23.93 1.18 -3.13
C LYS A 261 -23.19 1.80 -4.31
N GLN A 262 -23.17 3.13 -4.37
CA GLN A 262 -22.26 3.93 -5.18
C GLN A 262 -20.96 4.17 -4.43
N ILE A 263 -19.88 3.53 -4.87
CA ILE A 263 -18.60 3.47 -4.17
C ILE A 263 -17.57 4.33 -4.90
N MET A 264 -17.01 5.31 -4.20
CA MET A 264 -15.81 6.03 -4.61
C MET A 264 -14.57 5.37 -4.04
N PHE A 265 -13.52 5.34 -4.84
CA PHE A 265 -12.19 4.91 -4.43
C PHE A 265 -11.14 5.47 -5.39
N ASP A 266 -9.90 5.48 -4.94
CA ASP A 266 -8.75 5.80 -5.78
C ASP A 266 -8.09 4.50 -6.25
N GLU A 267 -7.98 4.30 -7.57
CA GLU A 267 -7.38 3.10 -8.14
C GLU A 267 -5.87 2.98 -7.91
N ALA A 268 -5.21 4.09 -7.60
CA ALA A 268 -3.79 4.08 -7.24
C ALA A 268 -3.56 3.56 -5.81
N ASP A 269 -4.53 3.73 -4.90
CA ASP A 269 -4.36 3.42 -3.47
C ASP A 269 -5.10 2.14 -3.05
N VAL A 270 -6.28 1.88 -3.61
CA VAL A 270 -7.09 0.71 -3.22
C VAL A 270 -6.48 -0.55 -3.79
N SER A 271 -6.28 -1.56 -2.94
CA SER A 271 -5.71 -2.83 -3.35
C SER A 271 -6.59 -3.58 -4.35
N TYR A 272 -5.97 -4.43 -5.18
CA TYR A 272 -6.68 -5.28 -6.12
C TYR A 272 -7.67 -6.22 -5.41
N LYS A 273 -7.31 -6.74 -4.22
CA LYS A 273 -8.20 -7.57 -3.38
C LYS A 273 -9.47 -6.82 -3.00
N THR A 274 -9.34 -5.60 -2.50
CA THR A 274 -10.46 -4.74 -2.12
C THR A 274 -11.35 -4.47 -3.34
N PHE A 275 -10.76 -4.13 -4.48
CA PHE A 275 -11.51 -3.91 -5.73
C PHE A 275 -12.31 -5.16 -6.15
N ILE A 276 -11.68 -6.34 -6.17
CA ILE A 276 -12.36 -7.58 -6.53
C ILE A 276 -13.56 -7.82 -5.60
N SER A 277 -13.39 -7.59 -4.29
CA SER A 277 -14.45 -7.74 -3.30
C SER A 277 -15.68 -6.86 -3.61
N ILE A 278 -15.46 -5.56 -3.85
CA ILE A 278 -16.57 -4.62 -4.12
C ILE A 278 -17.17 -4.76 -5.53
N SER A 279 -16.43 -5.33 -6.47
CA SER A 279 -16.84 -5.49 -7.88
C SER A 279 -17.67 -6.74 -8.19
N LYS A 280 -17.88 -7.62 -7.21
CA LYS A 280 -18.66 -8.85 -7.38
C LYS A 280 -20.06 -8.52 -7.89
N LYS A 281 -20.51 -9.25 -8.91
CA LYS A 281 -21.78 -8.97 -9.60
C LYS A 281 -22.97 -9.08 -8.64
N GLU A 282 -22.94 -10.04 -7.71
CA GLU A 282 -23.99 -10.21 -6.69
C GLU A 282 -24.12 -9.03 -5.71
N ASN A 283 -23.09 -8.19 -5.60
CA ASN A 283 -23.13 -7.02 -4.74
C ASN A 283 -23.88 -5.84 -5.37
N ALA A 284 -24.10 -5.83 -6.69
CA ALA A 284 -24.80 -4.77 -7.40
C ALA A 284 -24.29 -3.34 -7.09
N ASN A 285 -22.99 -3.20 -6.78
CA ASN A 285 -22.35 -1.91 -6.52
C ASN A 285 -22.05 -1.15 -7.81
N LYS A 286 -22.13 0.18 -7.76
CA LYS A 286 -21.67 1.09 -8.81
C LYS A 286 -20.33 1.68 -8.40
N LEU A 287 -19.29 1.40 -9.18
CA LEU A 287 -17.91 1.72 -8.85
C LEU A 287 -17.44 2.98 -9.56
N TYR A 288 -16.87 3.92 -8.82
CA TYR A 288 -16.36 5.20 -9.31
C TYR A 288 -14.89 5.39 -8.92
N SER A 289 -13.98 4.98 -9.81
CA SER A 289 -12.55 5.29 -9.69
C SER A 289 -12.34 6.79 -9.94
N VAL A 290 -11.80 7.49 -8.95
CA VAL A 290 -11.48 8.92 -9.00
C VAL A 290 -10.28 9.22 -8.13
N LEU A 291 -9.57 10.33 -8.40
CA LEU A 291 -8.64 10.87 -7.42
C LEU A 291 -9.37 11.08 -6.08
N SER A 292 -8.82 10.52 -5.00
CA SER A 292 -9.39 10.66 -3.66
C SER A 292 -9.71 12.14 -3.35
N PRO A 293 -10.95 12.48 -2.94
CA PRO A 293 -11.27 13.84 -2.51
C PRO A 293 -10.42 14.30 -1.33
N VAL A 294 -9.93 13.36 -0.51
CA VAL A 294 -9.01 13.62 0.60
C VAL A 294 -7.65 14.04 0.06
N THR A 295 -7.08 13.29 -0.89
CA THR A 295 -5.84 13.67 -1.59
C THR A 295 -5.97 15.05 -2.22
N HIS A 296 -7.06 15.30 -2.94
CA HIS A 296 -7.29 16.59 -3.59
C HIS A 296 -7.28 17.76 -2.59
N LEU A 297 -7.99 17.61 -1.46
CA LEU A 297 -8.04 18.64 -0.41
C LEU A 297 -6.68 18.83 0.29
N LYS A 298 -6.00 17.73 0.66
CA LYS A 298 -4.68 17.76 1.30
C LYS A 298 -3.61 18.40 0.43
N ASN A 299 -3.74 18.31 -0.89
CA ASN A 299 -2.75 18.88 -1.80
C ASN A 299 -2.73 20.42 -1.77
N ILE A 300 -3.84 21.06 -1.38
CA ILE A 300 -3.96 22.51 -1.26
C ILE A 300 -3.83 22.91 0.23
N LYS A 301 -2.64 23.34 0.62
CA LYS A 301 -2.32 23.61 2.04
C LYS A 301 -3.01 24.90 2.46
N ASN A 302 -3.61 24.90 3.65
CA ASN A 302 -4.18 26.10 4.23
C ASN A 302 -3.10 27.01 4.84
N ASP A 303 -3.47 28.24 5.20
CA ASP A 303 -2.50 29.23 5.70
C ASP A 303 -1.76 28.79 6.97
N ILE A 304 -2.41 28.02 7.84
CA ILE A 304 -1.78 27.47 9.05
C ILE A 304 -0.79 26.36 8.70
N GLU A 305 -1.13 25.46 7.78
CA GLU A 305 -0.21 24.44 7.27
C GLU A 305 1.01 25.10 6.60
N ILE A 306 0.80 26.11 5.76
CA ILE A 306 1.87 26.89 5.09
C ILE A 306 2.76 27.59 6.12
N LEU A 307 2.16 28.25 7.11
CA LEU A 307 2.90 28.93 8.18
C LEU A 307 3.79 27.94 8.95
N ASN A 308 3.24 26.78 9.30
CA ASN A 308 3.98 25.75 10.03
C ASN A 308 5.07 25.09 9.17
N MET A 309 4.86 24.91 7.87
CA MET A 309 5.91 24.50 6.94
C MET A 309 7.05 25.54 6.88
N LYS A 310 6.75 26.84 6.83
CA LYS A 310 7.80 27.88 6.86
C LYS A 310 8.62 27.81 8.16
N LYS A 311 7.94 27.68 9.30
CA LYS A 311 8.62 27.53 10.60
C LYS A 311 9.51 26.29 10.66
N SER A 312 9.04 25.15 10.13
CA SER A 312 9.84 23.92 10.10
C SER A 312 11.09 24.07 9.22
N HIS A 313 10.96 24.68 8.04
CA HIS A 313 12.10 24.91 7.12
C HIS A 313 13.12 25.89 7.68
N ILE A 314 12.70 26.95 8.39
CA ILE A 314 13.63 27.87 9.06
C ILE A 314 14.45 27.10 10.11
N ARG A 315 13.79 26.29 10.94
CA ARG A 315 14.46 25.49 11.96
C ARG A 315 15.43 24.49 11.32
N ASP A 316 15.01 23.81 10.26
CA ASP A 316 15.86 22.87 9.52
C ASP A 316 17.09 23.54 8.91
N GLY A 317 16.91 24.71 8.29
CA GLY A 317 18.00 25.51 7.73
C GLY A 317 19.06 25.92 8.77
N VAL A 318 18.65 26.24 10.00
CA VAL A 318 19.59 26.51 11.11
C VAL A 318 20.43 25.28 11.44
N TYR A 319 19.83 24.09 11.48
CA TYR A 319 20.58 22.85 11.75
C TYR A 319 21.51 22.49 10.60
N MET A 320 21.08 22.67 9.35
CA MET A 320 21.93 22.48 8.18
C MET A 320 23.13 23.44 8.19
N ALA A 321 22.93 24.71 8.52
CA ALA A 321 24.01 25.68 8.63
C ALA A 321 25.03 25.30 9.72
N LYS A 322 24.55 24.86 10.89
CA LYS A 322 25.42 24.35 11.97
C LYS A 322 26.20 23.12 11.54
N TYR A 323 25.56 22.19 10.84
CA TYR A 323 26.21 20.98 10.33
C TYR A 323 27.30 21.32 9.29
N MET A 324 27.01 22.23 8.36
CA MET A 324 27.98 22.70 7.37
C MET A 324 29.16 23.43 8.02
N TYR A 325 28.91 24.23 9.05
CA TYR A 325 29.98 24.85 9.84
C TYR A 325 30.87 23.79 10.50
N LEU A 326 30.28 22.77 11.12
CA LEU A 326 31.01 21.69 11.77
C LEU A 326 31.91 20.92 10.79
N ILE A 327 31.43 20.58 9.59
CA ILE A 327 32.25 19.88 8.59
C ILE A 327 33.44 20.74 8.14
N LYS A 328 33.22 22.04 7.95
CA LYS A 328 34.26 22.95 7.41
C LYS A 328 35.34 23.32 8.42
N ASN A 329 35.06 23.20 9.72
CA ASN A 329 35.98 23.57 10.80
C ASN A 329 36.47 22.34 11.59
N ARG A 330 36.40 21.15 10.99
CA ARG A 330 36.97 19.91 11.52
C ARG A 330 38.34 19.64 10.95
#